data_AF-A0ABD4AD35-F1
#
_entry.id   AF-A0ABD4AD35-F1
#
_cell.length_a   1.000
_cell.length_b   1.000
_cell.length_c   1.000
_cell.angle_alpha   90.00
_cell.angle_beta   90.00
_cell.angle_gamma   90.00
#
_symmetry.space_group_name_H-M   'P 1'
#
loop_
_entity.id
_entity.type
_entity.pdbx_description
1 polymer ?
#
loop_
_entity_poly.entity_id
_entity_poly.type
_entity_poly.pdbx_seq_one_letter_code
_entity_poly.pdbx_strand_id
1 'polypeptide(L)'
;MVDTVKRTGGKSPMVAQLLTLALLILPSLAAWALGVLGVSGILQAVLVVVAIFALVACWPFVGPGIPTDPDRGIAALLGLISLALVFILPGFTGLEGIWSSGGDPGSAWPLARLWLESTGLLLTILAVVMFVRQMARKNRRMVIRGISATALSGLAVVCASGWVLLPSLCSLVAGSMEAAPLAVVLVVVVGLILLVGLVLAGREWGRDLAVADAEEVEKTGQTNRVGPAWFGMALVPVMLSGALVVLSITALHFLV
;
A
#
# COMPACT_ATOMS: atom_id res chain seq x y z
N MET A 1 2.51 -35.11 8.48
CA MET A 1 1.52 -34.04 8.22
C MET A 1 2.13 -32.68 7.85
N VAL A 2 3.46 -32.51 7.91
CA VAL A 2 4.15 -31.29 7.41
C VAL A 2 4.44 -31.35 5.90
N ASP A 3 4.47 -32.55 5.32
CA ASP A 3 4.88 -32.75 3.92
C ASP A 3 3.77 -32.53 2.87
N THR A 4 2.50 -32.46 3.26
CA THR A 4 1.39 -32.23 2.33
C THR A 4 1.19 -30.76 1.95
N VAL A 5 1.77 -29.81 2.70
CA VAL A 5 1.77 -28.39 2.32
C VAL A 5 2.80 -28.09 1.23
N LYS A 6 3.73 -29.01 0.96
CA LYS A 6 4.79 -28.86 -0.05
C LYS A 6 4.31 -29.02 -1.51
N ARG A 7 3.00 -29.27 -1.73
CA ARG A 7 2.45 -29.69 -3.04
C ARG A 7 1.32 -28.82 -3.59
N THR A 8 1.27 -27.52 -3.28
CA THR A 8 0.49 -26.56 -4.07
C THR A 8 1.40 -25.77 -5.00
N GLY A 9 1.78 -26.42 -6.11
CA GLY A 9 2.35 -25.71 -7.25
C GLY A 9 1.32 -24.74 -7.83
N GLY A 10 1.67 -23.45 -7.91
CA GLY A 10 1.07 -22.53 -8.88
C GLY A 10 0.91 -21.07 -8.46
N LYS A 11 0.74 -20.75 -7.17
CA LYS A 11 0.40 -19.37 -6.76
C LYS A 11 1.10 -19.00 -5.47
N SER A 12 2.36 -18.57 -5.55
CA SER A 12 3.05 -18.07 -4.37
C SER A 12 2.69 -16.59 -4.15
N PRO A 13 2.21 -16.20 -2.95
CA PRO A 13 1.93 -14.80 -2.64
C PRO A 13 3.19 -13.92 -2.79
N MET A 14 4.36 -14.52 -2.63
CA MET A 14 5.65 -13.86 -2.84
C MET A 14 5.89 -13.50 -4.32
N VAL A 15 5.57 -14.37 -5.28
CA VAL A 15 5.68 -14.03 -6.70
C VAL A 15 4.72 -12.91 -7.07
N ALA A 16 3.48 -12.93 -6.56
CA ALA A 16 2.53 -11.83 -6.78
C ALA A 16 3.02 -10.51 -6.16
N GLN A 17 3.60 -10.53 -4.96
CA GLN A 17 4.23 -9.36 -4.34
C GLN A 17 5.33 -8.78 -5.23
N LEU A 18 6.27 -9.63 -5.68
CA LEU A 18 7.40 -9.21 -6.50
C LEU A 18 6.96 -8.68 -7.86
N LEU A 19 5.97 -9.32 -8.49
CA LEU A 19 5.41 -8.84 -9.77
C LEU A 19 4.71 -7.49 -9.62
N THR A 20 3.91 -7.30 -8.57
CA THR A 20 3.26 -6.00 -8.32
C THR A 20 4.30 -4.92 -7.99
N LEU A 21 5.32 -5.24 -7.20
CA LEU A 21 6.43 -4.31 -6.93
C LEU A 21 7.18 -3.94 -8.20
N ALA A 22 7.51 -4.93 -9.04
CA ALA A 22 8.13 -4.69 -10.34
C ALA A 22 7.25 -3.81 -11.23
N LEU A 23 5.94 -4.06 -11.24
CA LEU A 23 4.97 -3.25 -12.00
C LEU A 23 4.89 -1.80 -11.51
N LEU A 24 5.08 -1.54 -10.21
CA LEU A 24 5.06 -0.18 -9.66
C LEU A 24 6.40 0.55 -9.78
N ILE A 25 7.52 -0.17 -9.65
CA ILE A 25 8.87 0.41 -9.59
C ILE A 25 9.46 0.61 -10.99
N LEU A 26 9.37 -0.39 -11.87
CA LEU A 26 10.02 -0.36 -13.18
C LEU A 26 9.53 0.79 -14.07
N PRO A 27 8.21 1.11 -14.15
CA PRO A 27 7.77 2.21 -14.99
C PRO A 27 8.25 3.57 -14.50
N SER A 28 8.32 3.78 -13.18
CA SER A 28 8.83 5.01 -12.58
C SER A 28 10.33 5.18 -12.84
N LEU A 29 11.12 4.12 -12.67
CA LEU A 29 12.54 4.12 -13.00
C LEU A 29 12.80 4.33 -14.50
N ALA A 30 12.01 3.68 -15.36
CA ALA A 30 12.13 3.82 -16.81
C ALA A 30 11.77 5.24 -17.26
N ALA A 31 10.68 5.81 -16.72
CA ALA A 31 10.28 7.17 -17.04
C ALA A 31 11.31 8.20 -16.59
N TRP A 32 11.93 7.99 -15.42
CA TRP A 32 13.07 8.79 -14.96
C TRP A 32 14.28 8.65 -15.91
N ALA A 33 14.68 7.43 -16.23
CA ALA A 33 15.85 7.16 -17.10
C ALA A 33 15.67 7.72 -18.52
N LEU A 34 14.44 7.77 -19.02
CA LEU A 34 14.09 8.30 -20.34
C LEU A 34 13.78 9.81 -20.32
N GLY A 35 13.77 10.45 -19.15
CA GLY A 35 13.42 11.88 -19.01
C GLY A 35 11.95 12.21 -19.29
N VAL A 36 11.04 11.22 -19.30
CA VAL A 36 9.61 11.40 -19.61
C VAL A 36 8.80 11.56 -18.33
N LEU A 37 9.20 12.57 -17.55
CA LEU A 37 8.73 12.83 -16.20
C LEU A 37 7.21 13.13 -16.14
N GLY A 38 6.67 13.97 -17.03
CA GLY A 38 5.23 14.32 -17.03
C GLY A 38 4.25 13.14 -17.15
N VAL A 39 4.60 12.09 -17.91
CA VAL A 39 3.75 10.90 -18.12
C VAL A 39 3.84 9.93 -16.94
N SER A 40 4.96 9.96 -16.20
CA SER A 40 5.25 9.03 -15.10
C SER A 40 4.22 9.11 -13.98
N GLY A 41 3.80 10.32 -13.60
CA GLY A 41 2.86 10.53 -12.51
C GLY A 41 1.45 10.00 -12.81
N ILE A 42 0.97 10.20 -14.04
CA ILE A 42 -0.33 9.70 -14.49
C ILE A 42 -0.32 8.17 -14.56
N LEU A 43 0.72 7.59 -15.17
CA LEU A 43 0.89 6.14 -15.25
C LEU A 43 0.91 5.51 -13.86
N GLN A 44 1.67 6.11 -12.93
CA GLN A 44 1.77 5.62 -11.57
C GLN A 44 0.44 5.70 -10.82
N ALA A 45 -0.31 6.80 -10.98
CA ALA A 45 -1.65 6.93 -10.41
C ALA A 45 -2.60 5.85 -10.93
N VAL A 46 -2.58 5.55 -12.23
CA VAL A 46 -3.40 4.47 -12.82
C VAL A 46 -3.03 3.11 -12.22
N LEU A 47 -1.74 2.80 -12.09
CA LEU A 47 -1.30 1.54 -11.49
C LEU A 47 -1.73 1.40 -10.03
N VAL A 48 -1.64 2.49 -9.26
CA VAL A 48 -2.10 2.53 -7.86
C VAL A 48 -3.62 2.33 -7.77
N VAL A 49 -4.40 2.97 -8.64
CA VAL A 49 -5.86 2.77 -8.71
C VAL A 49 -6.19 1.30 -8.99
N VAL A 50 -5.53 0.70 -9.98
CA VAL A 50 -5.72 -0.73 -10.30
C VAL A 50 -5.36 -1.60 -9.10
N ALA A 51 -4.25 -1.32 -8.41
CA ALA A 51 -3.83 -2.08 -7.24
C ALA A 51 -4.81 -1.94 -6.06
N ILE A 52 -5.34 -0.73 -5.81
CA ILE A 52 -6.38 -0.47 -4.81
C ILE A 52 -7.63 -1.30 -5.13
N PHE A 53 -8.14 -1.22 -6.37
CA PHE A 53 -9.31 -2.00 -6.77
C PHE A 53 -9.06 -3.50 -6.70
N ALA A 54 -7.86 -3.96 -7.05
CA ALA A 54 -7.50 -5.36 -6.98
C ALA A 54 -7.44 -5.87 -5.53
N LEU A 55 -6.92 -5.06 -4.59
CA LEU A 55 -6.94 -5.37 -3.15
C LEU A 55 -8.36 -5.38 -2.59
N VAL A 56 -9.19 -4.42 -3.01
CA VAL A 56 -10.62 -4.35 -2.62
C VAL A 56 -11.41 -5.55 -3.16
N ALA A 57 -11.15 -5.97 -4.40
CA ALA A 57 -11.80 -7.12 -5.03
C ALA A 57 -11.33 -8.46 -4.43
N CYS A 58 -10.04 -8.58 -4.12
CA CYS A 58 -9.42 -9.80 -3.58
C CYS A 58 -9.30 -9.75 -2.05
N TRP A 59 -10.24 -9.08 -1.38
CA TRP A 59 -10.13 -8.69 0.02
C TRP A 59 -9.75 -9.86 0.94
N PRO A 60 -8.55 -9.82 1.54
CA PRO A 60 -8.01 -11.01 2.18
C PRO A 60 -8.59 -11.33 3.56
N PHE A 61 -9.10 -10.33 4.26
CA PHE A 61 -9.52 -10.49 5.65
C PHE A 61 -11.03 -10.62 5.76
N VAL A 62 -11.48 -11.84 6.09
CA VAL A 62 -12.87 -12.14 6.44
C VAL A 62 -12.87 -12.73 7.84
N GLY A 63 -13.61 -12.13 8.77
CA GLY A 63 -13.83 -12.70 10.10
C GLY A 63 -15.16 -13.47 10.14
N PRO A 64 -15.26 -14.55 10.93
CA PRO A 64 -16.50 -15.30 11.07
C PRO A 64 -17.63 -14.38 11.57
N GLY A 65 -18.73 -14.31 10.81
CA GLY A 65 -19.92 -13.51 11.15
C GLY A 65 -19.81 -11.99 10.91
N ILE A 66 -18.79 -11.52 10.17
CA ILE A 66 -18.63 -10.10 9.83
C ILE A 66 -19.08 -9.87 8.38
N PRO A 67 -20.13 -9.07 8.12
CA PRO A 67 -20.41 -8.61 6.76
C PRO A 67 -19.25 -7.72 6.29
N THR A 68 -18.47 -8.21 5.34
CA THR A 68 -17.22 -7.59 4.86
C THR A 68 -17.46 -6.39 3.95
N ASP A 69 -18.63 -6.29 3.35
CA ASP A 69 -18.94 -5.35 2.27
C ASP A 69 -18.87 -3.88 2.70
N PRO A 70 -19.42 -3.48 3.85
CA PRO A 70 -19.32 -2.09 4.29
C PRO A 70 -17.92 -1.70 4.79
N ASP A 71 -17.08 -2.63 5.26
CA ASP A 71 -15.69 -2.31 5.65
C ASP A 71 -14.79 -2.12 4.41
N ARG A 72 -15.01 -2.95 3.38
CA ARG A 72 -14.37 -2.81 2.06
C ARG A 72 -14.70 -1.48 1.41
N GLY A 73 -15.98 -1.09 1.40
CA GLY A 73 -16.43 0.17 0.80
C GLY A 73 -15.79 1.39 1.46
N ILE A 74 -15.71 1.41 2.79
CA ILE A 74 -15.09 2.52 3.54
C ILE A 74 -13.59 2.59 3.26
N ALA A 75 -12.89 1.45 3.28
CA ALA A 75 -11.47 1.41 2.97
C ALA A 75 -11.17 1.86 1.53
N ALA A 76 -11.97 1.40 0.57
CA ALA A 76 -11.86 1.81 -0.83
C ALA A 76 -12.06 3.33 -0.99
N LEU A 77 -13.10 3.87 -0.34
CA LEU A 77 -13.40 5.30 -0.36
C LEU A 77 -12.25 6.12 0.23
N LEU A 78 -11.73 5.74 1.40
CA LEU A 78 -10.61 6.43 2.03
C LEU A 78 -9.32 6.32 1.20
N GLY A 79 -9.08 5.18 0.56
CA GLY A 79 -8.00 5.01 -0.41
C GLY A 79 -8.07 5.99 -1.58
N LEU A 80 -9.25 6.06 -2.20
CA LEU A 80 -9.50 6.96 -3.33
C LEU A 80 -9.43 8.43 -2.91
N ILE A 81 -9.91 8.78 -1.72
CA ILE A 81 -9.77 10.13 -1.16
C ILE A 81 -8.30 10.45 -0.93
N SER A 82 -7.52 9.55 -0.32
CA SER A 82 -6.07 9.72 -0.12
C SER A 82 -5.36 9.98 -1.44
N LEU A 83 -5.68 9.18 -2.47
CA LEU A 83 -5.13 9.36 -3.80
C LEU A 83 -5.52 10.71 -4.41
N ALA A 84 -6.81 11.09 -4.33
CA ALA A 84 -7.29 12.36 -4.86
C ALA A 84 -6.65 13.57 -4.17
N LEU A 85 -6.41 13.50 -2.86
CA LEU A 85 -5.76 14.58 -2.11
C LEU A 85 -4.32 14.80 -2.55
N VAL A 86 -3.63 13.76 -3.01
CA VAL A 86 -2.22 13.86 -3.41
C VAL A 86 -2.08 14.13 -4.91
N PHE A 87 -2.97 13.52 -5.70
CA PHE A 87 -2.91 13.61 -7.15
C PHE A 87 -3.65 14.82 -7.70
N ILE A 88 -4.80 15.22 -7.13
CA ILE A 88 -5.71 16.23 -7.69
C ILE A 88 -5.62 17.56 -6.95
N LEU A 89 -5.67 17.53 -5.62
CA LEU A 89 -5.75 18.75 -4.78
C LEU A 89 -4.63 19.78 -5.04
N PRO A 90 -3.35 19.40 -5.27
CA PRO A 90 -2.28 20.38 -5.47
C PRO A 90 -2.59 21.44 -6.52
N GLY A 91 -3.09 21.04 -7.70
CA GLY A 91 -3.39 22.01 -8.77
C GLY A 91 -4.65 22.85 -8.54
N PHE A 92 -5.47 22.54 -7.55
CA PHE A 92 -6.52 23.44 -7.06
C PHE A 92 -6.01 24.43 -6.00
N THR A 93 -4.88 24.10 -5.35
CA THR A 93 -4.25 24.92 -4.30
C THR A 93 -3.08 25.77 -4.80
N GLY A 94 -2.81 25.77 -6.11
CA GLY A 94 -1.69 26.50 -6.71
C GLY A 94 -0.31 25.82 -6.54
N LEU A 95 -0.29 24.59 -6.02
CA LEU A 95 0.89 23.72 -6.02
C LEU A 95 0.99 23.03 -7.38
N GLU A 96 2.21 22.77 -7.85
CA GLU A 96 2.39 21.90 -9.01
C GLU A 96 1.97 20.49 -8.64
N GLY A 97 0.87 20.02 -9.26
CA GLY A 97 0.39 18.67 -9.07
C GLY A 97 1.33 17.63 -9.67
N ILE A 98 1.13 16.37 -9.30
CA ILE A 98 1.94 15.27 -9.84
C ILE A 98 1.79 15.17 -11.37
N TRP A 99 0.62 15.54 -11.92
CA TRP A 99 0.38 15.55 -13.36
C TRP A 99 1.13 16.65 -14.11
N SER A 100 1.54 17.73 -13.44
CA SER A 100 2.23 18.87 -14.05
C SER A 100 3.72 18.90 -13.73
N SER A 101 4.08 18.60 -12.49
CA SER A 101 5.49 18.57 -12.05
C SER A 101 6.26 17.37 -12.63
N GLY A 102 5.56 16.30 -13.03
CA GLY A 102 6.19 15.13 -13.63
C GLY A 102 7.20 14.39 -12.74
N GLY A 103 7.27 14.74 -11.45
CA GLY A 103 8.37 14.30 -10.60
C GLY A 103 9.54 15.27 -10.55
N ASP A 104 9.30 16.57 -10.67
CA ASP A 104 10.28 17.60 -10.31
C ASP A 104 10.75 17.42 -8.84
N PRO A 105 12.07 17.46 -8.55
CA PRO A 105 12.57 17.41 -7.18
C PRO A 105 12.01 18.51 -6.28
N GLY A 106 11.75 19.70 -6.83
CA GLY A 106 11.22 20.85 -6.08
C GLY A 106 9.80 20.63 -5.56
N SER A 107 8.98 19.84 -6.25
CA SER A 107 7.62 19.50 -5.83
C SER A 107 7.55 18.31 -4.86
N ALA A 108 8.62 17.52 -4.73
CA ALA A 108 8.64 16.27 -3.96
C ALA A 108 8.26 16.48 -2.48
N TRP A 109 8.87 17.46 -1.80
CA TRP A 109 8.60 17.72 -0.38
C TRP A 109 7.21 18.30 -0.11
N PRO A 110 6.74 19.35 -0.81
CA PRO A 110 5.37 19.86 -0.64
C PRO A 110 4.30 18.77 -0.79
N LEU A 111 4.47 17.88 -1.78
CA LEU A 111 3.54 16.78 -2.02
C LEU A 111 3.64 15.68 -0.95
N ALA A 112 4.85 15.34 -0.50
CA ALA A 112 5.06 14.41 0.61
C ALA A 112 4.44 14.92 1.92
N ARG A 113 4.59 16.22 2.21
CA ARG A 113 3.97 16.87 3.38
C ARG A 113 2.44 16.80 3.31
N LEU A 114 1.85 17.13 2.16
CA LEU A 114 0.40 17.01 1.94
C LEU A 114 -0.08 15.57 2.14
N TRP A 115 0.68 14.59 1.64
CA TRP A 115 0.39 13.17 1.85
C TRP A 115 0.38 12.80 3.33
N LEU A 116 1.38 13.25 4.11
CA LEU A 116 1.48 12.94 5.54
C LEU A 116 0.30 13.52 6.33
N GLU A 117 -0.04 14.78 6.09
CA GLU A 117 -1.15 15.46 6.78
C GLU A 117 -2.50 14.82 6.44
N SER A 118 -2.75 14.57 5.15
CA SER A 118 -3.98 13.92 4.69
C SER A 118 -4.08 12.49 5.18
N THR A 119 -3.03 11.68 5.02
CA THR A 119 -3.00 10.28 5.47
C THR A 119 -3.19 10.18 6.97
N GLY A 120 -2.55 11.03 7.78
CA GLY A 120 -2.76 11.08 9.22
C GLY A 120 -4.21 11.34 9.61
N LEU A 121 -4.87 12.29 8.94
CA LEU A 121 -6.29 12.57 9.14
C LEU A 121 -7.18 11.38 8.71
N LEU A 122 -6.94 10.81 7.54
CA LEU A 122 -7.71 9.69 7.02
C LEU A 122 -7.58 8.43 7.88
N LEU A 123 -6.39 8.15 8.41
CA LEU A 123 -6.19 7.03 9.34
C LEU A 123 -6.86 7.28 10.69
N THR A 124 -6.92 8.53 11.15
CA THR A 124 -7.69 8.90 12.34
C THR A 124 -9.18 8.64 12.11
N ILE A 125 -9.72 9.06 10.95
CA ILE A 125 -11.11 8.79 10.55
C ILE A 125 -11.36 7.28 10.47
N LEU A 126 -10.47 6.52 9.82
CA LEU A 126 -10.56 5.07 9.71
C LEU A 126 -10.64 4.42 11.09
N ALA A 127 -9.77 4.80 12.01
CA ALA A 127 -9.76 4.30 13.38
C ALA A 127 -11.09 4.59 14.10
N VAL A 128 -11.57 5.83 14.06
CA VAL A 128 -12.85 6.23 14.68
C VAL A 128 -14.01 5.42 14.11
N VAL A 129 -14.10 5.31 12.78
CA VAL A 129 -15.16 4.55 12.10
C VAL A 129 -15.12 3.08 12.50
N MET A 130 -13.93 2.47 12.57
CA MET A 130 -13.77 1.09 13.04
C MET A 130 -14.23 0.91 14.48
N PHE A 131 -13.84 1.82 15.38
CA PHE A 131 -14.27 1.78 16.78
C PHE A 131 -15.78 1.91 16.93
N VAL A 132 -16.40 2.90 16.29
CA VAL A 132 -17.85 3.12 16.35
C VAL A 132 -18.60 1.89 15.85
N ARG A 133 -18.15 1.31 14.73
CA ARG A 133 -18.78 0.10 14.17
C ARG A 133 -18.63 -1.13 15.03
N GLN A 134 -17.53 -1.26 15.77
CA GLN A 134 -17.34 -2.35 16.72
C GLN A 134 -18.21 -2.16 17.96
N MET A 135 -18.37 -0.92 18.44
CA MET A 135 -19.25 -0.57 19.56
C MET A 135 -20.73 -0.77 19.22
N ALA A 136 -21.14 -0.60 17.97
CA ALA A 136 -22.51 -0.82 17.52
C ALA A 136 -22.94 -2.31 17.45
N ARG A 137 -22.03 -3.27 17.70
CA ARG A 137 -22.32 -4.71 17.60
C ARG A 137 -23.05 -5.24 18.83
N LYS A 138 -24.11 -6.03 18.61
CA LYS A 138 -24.93 -6.66 19.65
C LYS A 138 -24.26 -7.86 20.35
N ASN A 139 -23.33 -8.57 19.67
CA ASN A 139 -22.56 -9.69 20.23
C ASN A 139 -21.07 -9.36 20.30
N ARG A 140 -20.53 -9.14 21.51
CA ARG A 140 -19.16 -8.62 21.76
C ARG A 140 -18.09 -9.71 21.90
N ARG A 141 -18.21 -10.84 21.22
CA ARG A 141 -17.13 -11.87 21.23
C ARG A 141 -16.17 -11.59 20.07
N MET A 142 -14.85 -11.63 20.35
CA MET A 142 -13.75 -11.43 19.37
C MET A 142 -13.61 -10.02 18.75
N VAL A 143 -13.80 -8.96 19.53
CA VAL A 143 -13.66 -7.56 19.06
C VAL A 143 -12.24 -7.25 18.55
N ILE A 144 -11.20 -7.67 19.26
CA ILE A 144 -9.80 -7.29 18.97
C ILE A 144 -9.30 -7.91 17.64
N ARG A 145 -9.61 -9.18 17.39
CA ARG A 145 -9.16 -9.91 16.18
C ARG A 145 -9.85 -9.41 14.91
N GLY A 146 -11.07 -8.87 15.02
CA GLY A 146 -11.79 -8.27 13.90
C GLY A 146 -11.29 -6.88 13.53
N ILE A 147 -10.79 -6.10 14.50
CA ILE A 147 -10.27 -4.73 14.28
C ILE A 147 -8.94 -4.76 13.56
N SER A 148 -7.99 -5.61 13.99
CA SER A 148 -6.65 -5.63 13.41
C SER A 148 -6.66 -5.98 11.92
N ALA A 149 -7.53 -6.92 11.52
CA ALA A 149 -7.63 -7.40 10.15
C ALA A 149 -8.23 -6.34 9.20
N THR A 150 -9.26 -5.62 9.63
CA THR A 150 -9.85 -4.53 8.82
C THR A 150 -8.97 -3.27 8.84
N ALA A 151 -8.35 -2.96 9.98
CA ALA A 151 -7.42 -1.84 10.13
C ALA A 151 -6.22 -1.98 9.21
N LEU A 152 -5.59 -3.16 9.15
CA LEU A 152 -4.42 -3.39 8.31
C LEU A 152 -4.75 -3.22 6.82
N SER A 153 -5.93 -3.67 6.39
CA SER A 153 -6.39 -3.51 5.00
C SER A 153 -6.68 -2.05 4.67
N GLY A 154 -7.42 -1.35 5.54
CA GLY A 154 -7.72 0.06 5.34
C GLY A 154 -6.46 0.92 5.33
N LEU A 155 -5.52 0.63 6.24
CA LEU A 155 -4.20 1.24 6.26
C LEU A 155 -3.45 0.99 4.95
N ALA A 156 -3.42 -0.25 4.47
CA ALA A 156 -2.75 -0.59 3.21
C ALA A 156 -3.33 0.20 2.03
N VAL A 157 -4.66 0.25 1.90
CA VAL A 157 -5.31 0.99 0.80
C VAL A 157 -5.01 2.50 0.89
N VAL A 158 -5.00 3.09 2.08
CA VAL A 158 -4.64 4.52 2.25
C VAL A 158 -3.16 4.74 1.93
N CYS A 159 -2.26 3.89 2.43
CA CYS A 159 -0.82 4.01 2.17
C CYS A 159 -0.44 3.83 0.70
N ALA A 160 -1.28 3.15 -0.09
CA ALA A 160 -1.05 2.90 -1.51
C ALA A 160 -0.83 4.19 -2.32
N SER A 161 -1.48 5.29 -1.96
CA SER A 161 -1.33 6.59 -2.65
C SER A 161 0.10 7.14 -2.57
N GLY A 162 0.91 6.72 -1.60
CA GLY A 162 2.32 7.14 -1.48
C GLY A 162 3.19 6.68 -2.65
N TRP A 163 2.78 5.60 -3.35
CA TRP A 163 3.47 5.12 -4.55
C TRP A 163 3.46 6.11 -5.71
N VAL A 164 2.49 7.03 -5.74
CA VAL A 164 2.38 8.05 -6.80
C VAL A 164 3.53 9.05 -6.74
N LEU A 165 4.21 9.17 -5.59
CA LEU A 165 5.37 10.04 -5.38
C LEU A 165 6.70 9.38 -5.78
N LEU A 166 6.68 8.14 -6.26
CA LEU A 166 7.89 7.41 -6.61
C LEU A 166 8.71 8.10 -7.71
N PRO A 167 8.13 8.67 -8.79
CA PRO A 167 8.90 9.42 -9.78
C PRO A 167 9.63 10.63 -9.17
N SER A 168 8.97 11.38 -8.28
CA SER A 168 9.58 12.50 -7.53
C SER A 168 10.72 12.05 -6.63
N LEU A 169 10.63 10.85 -6.04
CA LEU A 169 11.73 10.27 -5.26
C LEU A 169 12.93 9.93 -6.15
N CYS A 170 12.71 9.34 -7.33
CA CYS A 170 13.79 8.98 -8.24
C CYS A 170 14.61 10.19 -8.69
N SER A 171 13.93 11.28 -9.07
CA SER A 171 14.57 12.53 -9.46
C SER A 171 15.25 13.23 -8.29
N LEU A 172 14.64 13.22 -7.09
CA LEU A 172 15.26 13.76 -5.87
C LEU A 172 16.55 13.01 -5.52
N VAL A 173 16.53 11.67 -5.54
CA VAL A 173 17.71 10.83 -5.31
C VAL A 173 18.83 11.14 -6.30
N ALA A 174 18.48 11.33 -7.58
CA ALA A 174 19.45 11.67 -8.62
C ALA A 174 20.07 13.06 -8.39
N GLY A 175 19.24 14.07 -8.09
CA GLY A 175 19.70 15.45 -7.87
C GLY A 175 20.51 15.62 -6.57
N SER A 176 20.19 14.85 -5.53
CA SER A 176 20.88 14.93 -4.23
C SER A 176 22.19 14.14 -4.18
N MET A 177 22.48 13.29 -5.17
CA MET A 177 23.65 12.40 -5.15
C MET A 177 24.98 13.18 -5.15
N GLU A 178 25.04 14.32 -5.83
CA GLU A 178 26.24 15.16 -5.88
C GLU A 178 26.49 15.91 -4.57
N ALA A 179 25.42 16.41 -3.94
CA ALA A 179 25.50 17.24 -2.74
C ALA A 179 25.70 16.40 -1.46
N ALA A 180 25.02 15.27 -1.35
CA ALA A 180 24.95 14.49 -0.11
C ALA A 180 24.90 12.97 -0.37
N PRO A 181 25.95 12.39 -0.99
CA PRO A 181 25.95 10.98 -1.42
C PRO A 181 25.75 10.00 -0.26
N LEU A 182 26.36 10.27 0.90
CA LEU A 182 26.21 9.42 2.09
C LEU A 182 24.77 9.40 2.61
N ALA A 183 24.10 10.55 2.64
CA ALA A 183 22.71 10.65 3.05
C ALA A 183 21.79 9.88 2.09
N VAL A 184 22.01 10.05 0.79
CA VAL A 184 21.25 9.34 -0.25
C VAL A 184 21.41 7.82 -0.12
N VAL A 185 22.65 7.34 -0.03
CA VAL A 185 22.93 5.90 0.14
C VAL A 185 22.26 5.36 1.41
N LEU A 186 22.36 6.07 2.54
CA LEU A 186 21.74 5.66 3.79
C LEU A 186 20.22 5.52 3.65
N VAL A 187 19.55 6.54 3.08
CA VAL A 187 18.08 6.52 2.90
C VAL A 187 17.66 5.37 1.98
N VAL A 188 18.35 5.18 0.85
CA VAL A 188 18.05 4.10 -0.10
C VAL A 188 18.23 2.73 0.56
N VAL A 189 19.34 2.51 1.26
CA VAL A 189 19.61 1.23 1.92
C VAL A 189 18.57 0.93 3.01
N VAL A 190 18.25 1.91 3.87
CA VAL A 190 17.23 1.75 4.91
C VAL A 190 15.86 1.48 4.29
N GLY A 191 15.48 2.22 3.25
CA GLY A 191 14.23 2.01 2.51
C GLY A 191 14.12 0.60 1.92
N LEU A 192 15.21 0.10 1.32
CA LEU A 192 15.27 -1.27 0.77
C LEU A 192 15.19 -2.34 1.87
N ILE A 193 15.87 -2.15 3.01
CA ILE A 193 15.78 -3.08 4.14
C ILE A 193 14.34 -3.17 4.65
N LEU A 194 13.66 -2.04 4.83
CA LEU A 194 12.27 -2.00 5.26
C LEU A 194 11.33 -2.64 4.23
N LEU A 195 11.55 -2.39 2.94
CA LEU A 195 10.80 -3.00 1.86
C LEU A 195 10.95 -4.53 1.86
N VAL A 196 12.18 -5.03 1.98
CA VAL A 196 12.46 -6.47 2.08
C VAL A 196 11.81 -7.07 3.32
N GLY A 197 11.90 -6.40 4.47
CA GLY A 197 11.22 -6.82 5.70
C GLY A 197 9.71 -6.96 5.52
N LEU A 198 9.10 -6.04 4.77
CA LEU A 198 7.67 -6.04 4.48
C LEU A 198 7.26 -7.17 3.51
N VAL A 199 8.09 -7.47 2.51
CA VAL A 199 7.91 -8.64 1.63
C VAL A 199 8.00 -9.94 2.43
N LEU A 200 8.98 -10.06 3.33
CA LEU A 200 9.14 -11.24 4.19
C LEU A 200 7.95 -11.39 5.15
N ALA A 201 7.51 -10.30 5.78
CA ALA A 201 6.31 -10.31 6.61
C ALA A 201 5.07 -10.74 5.80
N GLY A 202 4.92 -10.21 4.58
CA GLY A 202 3.85 -10.59 3.66
C GLY A 202 3.85 -12.07 3.30
N ARG A 203 5.04 -12.69 3.13
CA ARG A 203 5.16 -14.13 2.89
C ARG A 203 4.67 -14.93 4.09
N GLU A 204 5.05 -14.55 5.31
CA GLU A 204 4.59 -15.22 6.52
C GLU A 204 3.08 -15.04 6.71
N TRP A 205 2.55 -13.84 6.47
CA TRP A 205 1.11 -13.61 6.53
C TRP A 205 0.34 -14.45 5.50
N GLY A 206 0.87 -14.60 4.28
CA GLY A 206 0.28 -15.47 3.27
C GLY A 206 0.32 -16.96 3.63
N ARG A 207 1.37 -17.40 4.35
CA ARG A 207 1.49 -18.77 4.86
C ARG A 207 0.46 -19.03 5.96
N ASP A 208 0.35 -18.13 6.93
CA ASP A 208 -0.63 -18.22 8.02
C ASP A 208 -2.07 -18.21 7.47
N LEU A 209 -2.30 -17.40 6.44
CA LEU A 209 -3.57 -17.34 5.74
C LEU A 209 -3.97 -18.69 5.12
N ALA A 210 -3.02 -19.35 4.44
CA ALA A 210 -3.25 -20.63 3.77
C ALA A 210 -3.54 -21.76 4.76
N VAL A 211 -2.87 -21.75 5.93
CA VAL A 211 -3.16 -22.70 7.02
C VAL A 211 -4.58 -22.47 7.55
N ALA A 212 -4.95 -21.21 7.81
CA ALA A 212 -6.29 -20.87 8.28
C ALA A 212 -7.39 -21.25 7.27
N ASP A 213 -7.14 -21.07 5.96
CA ASP A 213 -8.06 -21.50 4.91
C ASP A 213 -8.24 -23.01 4.88
N ALA A 214 -7.14 -23.78 5.01
CA ALA A 214 -7.21 -25.23 5.02
C ALA A 214 -8.06 -25.76 6.19
N GLU A 215 -7.89 -25.18 7.39
CA GLU A 215 -8.71 -25.53 8.56
C GLU A 215 -10.19 -25.16 8.40
N GLU A 216 -10.50 -24.03 7.76
CA GLU A 216 -11.89 -23.60 7.53
C GLU A 216 -12.58 -24.49 6.49
N VAL A 217 -11.86 -24.87 5.42
CA VAL A 217 -12.37 -25.83 4.43
C VAL A 217 -12.63 -27.20 5.06
N GLU A 218 -11.77 -27.67 5.95
CA GLU A 218 -11.98 -28.94 6.65
C GLU A 218 -13.23 -28.91 7.54
N LYS A 219 -13.50 -27.79 8.23
CA LYS A 219 -14.63 -27.66 9.16
C LYS A 219 -15.98 -27.42 8.48
N THR A 220 -15.99 -26.60 7.43
CA THR A 220 -17.23 -26.06 6.82
C THR A 220 -17.44 -26.48 5.37
N GLY A 221 -16.45 -27.13 4.74
CA GLY A 221 -16.53 -27.58 3.34
C GLY A 221 -16.45 -26.45 2.30
N GLN A 222 -16.38 -25.18 2.72
CA GLN A 222 -16.31 -23.99 1.88
C GLN A 222 -15.43 -22.91 2.52
N THR A 223 -14.88 -22.02 1.70
CA THR A 223 -14.18 -20.80 2.16
C THR A 223 -15.17 -19.63 2.21
N ASN A 224 -15.26 -18.90 3.33
CA ASN A 224 -16.07 -17.68 3.44
C ASN A 224 -15.48 -16.45 2.73
N ARG A 225 -14.38 -16.61 1.98
CA ARG A 225 -13.62 -15.49 1.41
C ARG A 225 -14.06 -15.15 -0.01
N VAL A 226 -13.96 -13.86 -0.34
CA VAL A 226 -14.35 -13.33 -1.65
C VAL A 226 -13.13 -13.23 -2.55
N GLY A 227 -13.16 -13.92 -3.69
CA GLY A 227 -12.08 -13.91 -4.66
C GLY A 227 -10.79 -14.61 -4.19
N PRO A 228 -9.67 -14.42 -4.91
CA PRO A 228 -8.39 -15.04 -4.57
C PRO A 228 -7.74 -14.32 -3.36
N ALA A 229 -8.13 -14.67 -2.13
CA ALA A 229 -7.62 -14.05 -0.90
C ALA A 229 -6.09 -14.05 -0.76
N TRP A 230 -5.42 -15.08 -1.31
CA TRP A 230 -3.95 -15.14 -1.37
C TRP A 230 -3.32 -13.95 -2.12
N PHE A 231 -4.01 -13.43 -3.14
CA PHE A 231 -3.58 -12.27 -3.92
C PHE A 231 -3.81 -10.98 -3.15
N GLY A 232 -4.94 -10.85 -2.45
CA GLY A 232 -5.15 -9.74 -1.52
C GLY A 232 -4.06 -9.66 -0.46
N MET A 233 -3.71 -10.79 0.17
CA MET A 233 -2.61 -10.83 1.15
C MET A 233 -1.25 -10.51 0.55
N ALA A 234 -1.04 -10.84 -0.72
CA ALA A 234 0.15 -10.43 -1.46
C ALA A 234 0.19 -8.90 -1.63
N LEU A 235 -0.95 -8.25 -1.88
CA LEU A 235 -1.00 -6.80 -2.11
C LEU A 235 -0.82 -5.96 -0.85
N VAL A 236 -1.28 -6.41 0.32
CA VAL A 236 -1.18 -5.67 1.59
C VAL A 236 0.23 -5.09 1.85
N PRO A 237 1.32 -5.89 1.90
CA PRO A 237 2.67 -5.37 2.12
C PRO A 237 3.10 -4.41 1.01
N VAL A 238 2.76 -4.69 -0.25
CA VAL A 238 3.12 -3.82 -1.38
C VAL A 238 2.45 -2.45 -1.24
N MET A 239 1.18 -2.41 -0.86
CA MET A 239 0.47 -1.14 -0.67
C MET A 239 1.00 -0.36 0.54
N LEU A 240 1.33 -1.06 1.64
CA LEU A 240 1.98 -0.45 2.81
C LEU A 240 3.34 0.18 2.47
N SER A 241 4.12 -0.41 1.58
CA SER A 241 5.40 0.19 1.14
C SER A 241 5.26 1.53 0.41
N GLY A 242 4.05 1.93 -0.01
CA GLY A 242 3.82 3.29 -0.50
C GLY A 242 4.21 4.35 0.54
N ALA A 243 4.07 4.05 1.83
CA ALA A 243 4.53 4.94 2.91
C ALA A 243 6.07 5.07 2.93
N LEU A 244 6.82 4.04 2.56
CA LEU A 244 8.29 4.08 2.52
C LEU A 244 8.80 5.08 1.48
N VAL A 245 8.08 5.27 0.38
CA VAL A 245 8.40 6.29 -0.63
C VAL A 245 8.36 7.67 -0.01
N VAL A 246 7.29 7.99 0.70
CA VAL A 246 7.09 9.30 1.35
C VAL A 246 8.09 9.54 2.48
N LEU A 247 8.34 8.50 3.28
CA LEU A 247 9.35 8.55 4.34
C LEU A 247 10.75 8.79 3.78
N SER A 248 11.07 8.21 2.60
CA SER A 248 12.36 8.43 1.94
C SER A 248 12.50 9.88 1.45
N ILE A 249 11.45 10.45 0.85
CA ILE A 249 11.43 11.88 0.45
C ILE A 249 11.61 12.77 1.68
N THR A 250 10.91 12.46 2.76
CA THR A 250 10.97 13.20 4.02
C THR A 250 12.38 13.14 4.63
N ALA A 251 12.99 11.95 4.66
CA ALA A 251 14.34 11.77 5.17
C ALA A 251 15.37 12.54 4.35
N LEU A 252 15.27 12.51 3.01
CA LEU A 252 16.16 13.27 2.13
C LEU A 252 16.01 14.77 2.34
N HIS A 253 14.79 15.28 2.49
CA HIS A 253 14.57 16.70 2.74
C HIS A 253 15.27 17.23 4.01
N PHE A 254 15.42 16.40 5.04
CA PHE A 254 16.09 16.79 6.29
C PHE A 254 17.60 16.52 6.29
N LEU A 255 18.10 15.67 5.41
CA LEU A 255 19.50 15.25 5.37
C LEU A 255 20.33 15.95 4.28
N VAL A 256 19.69 16.59 3.30
CA VAL A 256 20.29 17.29 2.16
C VAL A 256 19.95 18.77 2.22
#